data_AF-A0A2L2NE00-F1
#
_entry.id   AF-A0A2L2NE00-F1
#
_cell.length_a   1.000
_cell.length_b   1.000
_cell.length_c   1.000
_cell.angle_alpha   90.00
_cell.angle_beta   90.00
_cell.angle_gamma   90.00
#
_symmetry.space_group_name_H-M   'P 1'
#
loop_
_entity.id
_entity.type
_entity.pdbx_description
1 polymer ?
#
loop_
_entity_poly.entity_id
_entity_poly.type
_entity_poly.pdbx_seq_one_letter_code
_entity_poly.pdbx_strand_id
1 'polypeptide(L)'
;MTTQLITSYIDSTNLEECLDLFFQGTFDDVDQYLPRLYKDASELKPGNSLFGQIDSAELEAAIWGLSRLHRAILEYHFTASEKSWLIVRHEYFQDKQQGSIDSWIGETYLDALYLLSSEVMGLI
;
A
#
# COMPACT_ATOMS: atom_id res chain seq x y z
N MET A 1 -32.49 -3.42 15.73
CA MET A 1 -31.15 -4.03 15.66
C MET A 1 -30.30 -3.11 14.80
N THR A 2 -29.43 -2.34 15.42
CA THR A 2 -28.45 -1.49 14.73
C THR A 2 -27.32 -2.37 14.24
N THR A 3 -27.25 -2.60 12.94
CA THR A 3 -26.07 -3.17 12.27
C THR A 3 -24.92 -2.19 12.55
N GLN A 4 -24.03 -2.53 13.47
CA GLN A 4 -22.73 -1.87 13.56
C GLN A 4 -22.02 -2.21 12.24
N LEU A 5 -21.96 -1.23 11.34
CA LEU A 5 -20.94 -1.22 10.29
C LEU A 5 -19.61 -1.21 11.02
N ILE A 6 -18.99 -2.38 11.15
CA ILE A 6 -17.57 -2.46 11.45
C ILE A 6 -16.90 -1.88 10.20
N THR A 7 -16.73 -0.56 10.16
CA THR A 7 -15.80 0.05 9.21
C THR A 7 -14.42 -0.36 9.67
N SER A 8 -14.02 -1.58 9.32
CA SER A 8 -12.62 -1.97 9.35
C SER A 8 -11.91 -0.95 8.45
N TYR A 9 -11.06 -0.16 9.08
CA TYR A 9 -10.28 0.90 8.47
C TYR A 9 -8.84 0.43 8.55
N ILE A 10 -8.21 0.18 7.41
CA ILE A 10 -6.77 -0.04 7.36
C ILE A 10 -6.11 1.31 7.63
N ASP A 11 -5.27 1.37 8.66
CA ASP A 11 -4.40 2.52 8.88
C ASP A 11 -3.39 2.60 7.72
N SER A 12 -3.33 3.74 7.02
CA SER A 12 -2.40 3.93 5.91
C SER A 12 -0.95 3.74 6.33
N THR A 13 -0.62 4.05 7.60
CA THR A 13 0.70 3.81 8.19
C THR A 13 1.05 2.33 8.24
N ASN A 14 0.08 1.47 8.59
CA ASN A 14 0.27 0.02 8.61
C ASN A 14 0.43 -0.52 7.17
N LEU A 15 -0.31 0.02 6.21
CA LEU A 15 -0.20 -0.39 4.80
C LEU A 15 1.15 -0.01 4.19
N GLU A 16 1.65 1.20 4.46
CA GLU A 16 2.99 1.63 4.04
C GLU A 16 4.08 0.75 4.66
N GLU A 17 3.97 0.44 5.96
CA GLU A 17 4.91 -0.47 6.63
C GLU A 17 4.87 -1.91 6.06
N CYS A 18 3.71 -2.37 5.61
CA CYS A 18 3.55 -3.66 4.93
C CYS A 18 4.21 -3.64 3.54
N LEU A 19 3.98 -2.58 2.78
CA LEU A 19 4.59 -2.39 1.45
C LEU A 19 6.11 -2.32 1.54
N ASP A 20 6.67 -1.66 2.55
CA ASP A 20 8.11 -1.60 2.76
C ASP A 20 8.72 -3.01 2.92
N LEU A 21 8.13 -3.84 3.80
CA LEU A 21 8.58 -5.22 3.99
C LEU A 21 8.36 -6.10 2.75
N PHE A 22 7.29 -5.85 1.99
CA PHE A 22 7.00 -6.52 0.72
C PHE A 22 8.04 -6.23 -0.35
N PHE A 23 8.34 -4.96 -0.60
CA PHE A 23 9.35 -4.59 -1.60
C PHE A 23 10.78 -4.95 -1.17
N GLN A 24 11.04 -5.10 0.13
CA GLN A 24 12.28 -5.67 0.66
C GLN A 24 12.36 -7.21 0.55
N GLY A 25 11.26 -7.88 0.21
CA GLY A 25 11.19 -9.34 0.09
C GLY A 25 11.16 -10.08 1.43
N THR A 26 10.83 -9.37 2.52
CA THR A 26 10.79 -9.92 3.89
C THR A 26 9.36 -9.95 4.44
N PHE A 27 8.34 -9.86 3.58
CA PHE A 27 6.94 -9.74 4.01
C PHE A 27 6.39 -10.95 4.81
N ASP A 28 7.00 -12.12 4.67
CA ASP A 28 6.57 -13.31 5.42
C ASP A 28 7.60 -13.75 6.48
N ASP A 29 8.69 -13.00 6.66
CA ASP A 29 9.69 -13.26 7.69
C ASP A 29 9.19 -12.90 9.10
N VAL A 30 8.78 -13.93 9.86
CA VAL A 30 8.26 -13.85 11.22
C VAL A 30 9.08 -12.96 12.15
N ASP A 31 10.42 -12.96 12.01
CA ASP A 31 11.32 -12.16 12.87
C ASP A 31 11.18 -10.65 12.63
N GLN A 32 10.77 -10.22 11.44
CA GLN A 32 10.47 -8.82 11.13
C GLN A 32 9.10 -8.36 11.66
N TYR A 33 8.13 -9.29 11.80
CA TYR A 33 6.80 -9.01 12.35
C TYR A 33 6.75 -9.02 13.87
N LEU A 34 7.57 -9.87 14.50
CA LEU A 34 7.54 -10.10 15.94
C LEU A 34 7.58 -8.79 16.76
N PRO A 35 8.51 -7.84 16.52
CA PRO A 35 8.54 -6.57 17.25
C PRO A 35 7.24 -5.76 17.14
N ARG A 36 6.50 -5.92 16.04
CA ARG A 36 5.25 -5.22 15.77
C ARG A 36 4.06 -5.88 16.48
N LEU A 37 4.06 -7.20 16.61
CA LEU A 37 3.08 -7.94 17.44
C LEU A 37 3.22 -7.66 18.95
N TYR A 38 4.39 -7.16 19.38
CA TYR A 38 4.66 -6.77 20.78
C TYR A 38 4.50 -5.28 21.06
N LYS A 39 4.04 -4.45 20.11
CA LYS A 39 3.65 -3.06 20.37
C LYS A 39 2.52 -3.02 21.42
N ASP A 40 2.44 -1.94 22.18
CA ASP A 40 1.46 -1.82 23.26
C ASP A 40 0.02 -1.92 22.69
N ALA A 41 -0.92 -2.52 23.42
CA ALA A 41 -2.27 -2.78 22.92
C ALA A 41 -3.05 -1.49 22.59
N SER A 42 -2.59 -0.33 23.07
CA SER A 42 -3.09 0.99 22.67
C SER A 42 -2.58 1.46 21.31
N GLU A 43 -1.43 0.95 20.88
CA GLU A 43 -0.79 1.24 19.58
C GLU A 43 -1.22 0.21 18.52
N LEU A 44 -1.48 -1.02 18.96
CA LEU A 44 -2.09 -2.05 18.13
C LEU A 44 -3.61 -1.96 18.22
N LYS A 45 -4.26 -1.36 17.22
CA LYS A 45 -5.70 -1.55 17.02
C LYS A 45 -5.90 -2.93 16.39
N PRO A 46 -6.31 -3.98 17.12
CA PRO A 46 -6.25 -5.36 16.62
C PRO A 46 -7.17 -5.61 15.42
N GLY A 47 -8.21 -4.78 15.25
CA GLY A 47 -9.13 -4.82 14.11
C GLY A 47 -8.66 -4.08 12.86
N ASN A 48 -7.54 -3.34 12.92
CA ASN A 48 -7.06 -2.45 11.85
C ASN A 48 -5.58 -2.69 11.47
N SER A 49 -4.94 -3.70 12.08
CA SER A 49 -3.54 -4.06 11.82
C SER A 49 -3.48 -5.12 10.74
N LEU A 50 -2.80 -4.83 9.62
CA LEU A 50 -2.61 -5.79 8.53
C LEU A 50 -1.61 -6.90 8.86
N PHE A 51 -0.74 -6.70 9.85
CA PHE A 51 0.26 -7.70 10.23
C PHE A 51 -0.39 -9.00 10.70
N GLY A 52 -0.11 -10.10 10.00
CA GLY A 52 -0.69 -11.42 10.24
C GLY A 52 -2.14 -11.59 9.77
N GLN A 53 -2.74 -10.58 9.13
CA GLN A 53 -4.05 -10.67 8.48
C GLN A 53 -3.95 -10.94 6.98
N ILE A 54 -2.86 -10.51 6.35
CA ILE A 54 -2.56 -10.78 4.96
C ILE A 54 -1.14 -11.33 4.81
N ASP A 55 -0.91 -12.19 3.82
CA ASP A 55 0.41 -12.68 3.40
C ASP A 55 0.94 -11.97 2.15
N SER A 56 2.17 -12.31 1.73
CA SER A 56 2.80 -11.67 0.56
C SER A 56 2.05 -11.93 -0.75
N ALA A 57 1.41 -13.09 -0.89
CA ALA A 57 0.67 -13.45 -2.09
C ALA A 57 -0.65 -12.66 -2.18
N GLU A 58 -1.33 -12.45 -1.05
CA GLU A 58 -2.53 -11.63 -0.95
C GLU A 58 -2.21 -10.15 -1.20
N LEU A 59 -1.12 -9.63 -0.64
CA LEU A 59 -0.66 -8.27 -0.90
C LEU A 59 -0.24 -8.09 -2.37
N GLU A 60 0.44 -9.07 -2.96
CA GLU A 60 0.76 -9.09 -4.39
C GLU A 60 -0.53 -9.05 -5.23
N ALA A 61 -1.52 -9.88 -4.91
CA ALA A 61 -2.80 -9.90 -5.62
C ALA A 61 -3.52 -8.55 -5.56
N ALA A 62 -3.55 -7.90 -4.39
CA ALA A 62 -4.11 -6.57 -4.21
C ALA A 62 -3.38 -5.52 -5.05
N ILE A 63 -2.04 -5.56 -5.06
CA ILE A 63 -1.22 -4.68 -5.92
C ILE A 63 -1.57 -4.93 -7.40
N TRP A 64 -1.73 -6.18 -7.82
CA TRP A 64 -2.13 -6.52 -9.20
C TRP A 64 -3.53 -6.06 -9.57
N GLY A 65 -4.43 -5.87 -8.61
CA GLY A 65 -5.75 -5.26 -8.79
C GLY A 65 -5.68 -3.78 -9.23
N LEU A 66 -4.58 -3.09 -8.91
CA LEU A 66 -4.39 -1.69 -9.27
C LEU A 66 -4.07 -1.50 -10.76
N SER A 67 -4.31 -0.26 -11.22
CA SER A 67 -3.91 0.16 -12.56
C SER A 67 -2.39 0.08 -12.75
N ARG A 68 -1.96 0.00 -14.02
CA ARG A 68 -0.53 -0.01 -14.36
C ARG A 68 0.23 1.21 -13.79
N LEU A 69 -0.40 2.39 -13.78
CA LEU A 69 0.20 3.61 -13.25
C LEU A 69 0.37 3.53 -11.74
N HIS A 70 -0.70 3.18 -11.01
CA HIS A 70 -0.66 3.10 -9.54
C HIS A 70 0.37 2.08 -9.05
N ARG A 71 0.45 0.90 -9.70
CA ARG A 71 1.50 -0.09 -9.40
C ARG A 71 2.91 0.48 -9.61
N ALA A 72 3.13 1.16 -10.73
CA ALA A 72 4.42 1.74 -11.05
C ALA A 72 4.81 2.84 -10.05
N ILE A 73 3.84 3.60 -9.54
CA ILE A 73 4.09 4.62 -8.51
C ILE A 73 4.47 3.99 -7.18
N LEU A 74 3.75 2.95 -6.74
CA LEU A 74 4.11 2.23 -5.52
C LEU A 74 5.52 1.62 -5.65
N GLU A 75 5.79 0.89 -6.73
CA GLU A 75 7.11 0.29 -6.96
C GLU A 75 8.21 1.35 -7.00
N TYR A 76 7.99 2.48 -7.69
CA TYR A 76 8.95 3.58 -7.73
C TYR A 76 9.20 4.18 -6.35
N HIS A 77 8.16 4.36 -5.53
CA HIS A 77 8.29 4.93 -4.18
C HIS A 77 9.19 4.07 -3.28
N PHE A 78 8.99 2.75 -3.26
CA PHE A 78 9.71 1.86 -2.33
C PHE A 78 11.06 1.36 -2.86
N THR A 79 11.23 1.27 -4.19
CA THR A 79 12.44 0.67 -4.79
C THR A 79 13.28 1.64 -5.62
N ALA A 80 12.76 2.82 -5.93
CA ALA A 80 13.34 3.75 -6.91
C ALA A 80 13.63 3.08 -8.28
N SER A 81 12.85 2.06 -8.65
CA SER A 81 13.01 1.30 -9.90
C SER A 81 12.97 2.20 -11.14
N GLU A 82 14.03 2.15 -11.95
CA GLU A 82 14.13 2.91 -13.21
C GLU A 82 13.02 2.52 -14.20
N LYS A 83 12.65 1.23 -14.24
CA LYS A 83 11.56 0.74 -15.09
C LYS A 83 10.24 1.41 -14.71
N SER A 84 9.94 1.49 -13.42
CA SER A 84 8.70 2.08 -12.91
C SER A 84 8.71 3.59 -13.12
N TRP A 85 9.86 4.24 -12.92
CA TRP A 85 10.07 5.65 -13.26
C TRP A 85 9.74 5.97 -14.72
N LEU A 86 10.18 5.14 -15.67
CA LEU A 86 9.86 5.33 -17.10
C LEU A 86 8.36 5.27 -17.38
N ILE A 87 7.63 4.38 -16.70
CA ILE A 87 6.17 4.28 -16.81
C ILE A 87 5.53 5.54 -16.25
N VAL A 88 5.90 5.94 -15.03
CA VAL A 88 5.36 7.14 -14.36
C VAL A 88 5.55 8.39 -15.21
N ARG A 89 6.76 8.60 -15.75
CA ARG A 89 7.01 9.73 -16.66
C ARG A 89 6.18 9.67 -17.93
N HIS A 90 6.05 8.49 -18.53
CA HIS A 90 5.27 8.33 -19.75
C HIS A 90 3.81 8.74 -19.53
N GLU A 91 3.19 8.25 -18.46
CA GLU A 91 1.80 8.57 -18.10
C GLU A 91 1.65 10.08 -17.80
N TYR A 92 2.57 10.67 -17.03
CA TYR A 92 2.58 12.11 -16.77
C TYR A 92 2.57 12.97 -18.05
N PHE A 93 3.40 12.61 -19.04
CA PHE A 93 3.46 13.36 -20.30
C PHE A 93 2.22 13.16 -21.19
N GLN A 94 1.46 12.08 -21.01
CA GLN A 94 0.18 11.87 -21.71
C GLN A 94 -0.95 12.67 -21.08
N ASP A 95 -0.90 12.88 -19.76
CA ASP A 95 -2.04 13.38 -18.97
C ASP A 95 -2.30 14.90 -19.10
N LYS A 96 -1.51 15.62 -19.92
CA LYS A 96 -1.63 17.09 -20.17
C LYS A 96 -1.76 17.94 -18.88
N GLN A 97 -1.24 17.43 -17.77
CA GLN A 97 -1.38 18.02 -16.44
C GLN A 97 -0.69 19.39 -16.36
N GLN A 98 -1.30 20.31 -15.61
CA GLN A 98 -0.70 21.59 -15.25
C GLN A 98 -0.09 21.47 -13.85
N GLY A 99 1.18 21.07 -13.76
CA GLY A 99 1.85 20.87 -12.48
C GLY A 99 3.32 20.55 -12.62
N SER A 100 3.99 20.34 -11.49
CA SER A 100 5.29 19.69 -11.47
C SER A 100 5.08 18.17 -11.44
N ILE A 101 6.00 17.41 -12.02
CA ILE A 101 5.95 15.94 -11.98
C ILE A 101 5.98 15.42 -10.55
N ASP A 102 6.71 16.08 -9.65
CA ASP A 102 6.84 15.67 -8.24
C ASP A 102 5.51 15.80 -7.50
N SER A 103 4.79 16.91 -7.71
CA SER A 103 3.46 17.11 -7.11
C SER A 103 2.47 16.07 -7.62
N TRP A 104 2.47 15.81 -8.94
CA TRP A 104 1.59 14.82 -9.55
C TRP A 104 1.88 13.40 -9.05
N ILE A 105 3.15 13.03 -8.89
CA ILE A 105 3.55 11.74 -8.30
C ILE A 105 3.05 11.63 -6.87
N GLY A 106 3.20 12.67 -6.05
CA GLY A 106 2.72 12.68 -4.67
C GLY A 106 1.21 12.47 -4.58
N GLU A 107 0.43 13.18 -5.39
CA GLU A 107 -1.03 13.02 -5.44
C GLU A 107 -1.45 11.63 -5.90
N THR A 108 -0.82 11.13 -6.98
CA THR A 108 -1.14 9.82 -7.53
C THR A 108 -0.68 8.68 -6.60
N TYR A 109 0.36 8.89 -5.79
CA TYR A 109 0.77 7.96 -4.74
C TYR A 109 -0.29 7.84 -3.63
N LEU A 110 -0.82 8.97 -3.15
CA LEU A 110 -1.91 8.96 -2.17
C LEU A 110 -3.16 8.25 -2.72
N ASP A 111 -3.49 8.48 -3.99
CA ASP A 111 -4.57 7.78 -4.69
C ASP A 111 -4.27 6.26 -4.80
N ALA A 112 -3.04 5.88 -5.14
CA ALA A 112 -2.62 4.48 -5.18
C ALA A 112 -2.78 3.79 -3.82
N LEU A 113 -2.39 4.44 -2.71
CA LEU A 113 -2.56 3.91 -1.36
C LEU A 113 -4.05 3.76 -0.98
N TYR A 114 -4.88 4.74 -1.33
CA TYR A 114 -6.32 4.67 -1.09
C TYR A 114 -6.96 3.48 -1.81
N LEU A 115 -6.66 3.33 -3.10
CA LEU A 115 -7.15 2.21 -3.92
C LEU A 115 -6.61 0.88 -3.40
N LEU A 116 -5.33 0.80 -3.04
CA LEU A 116 -4.74 -0.41 -2.48
C LEU A 116 -5.43 -0.81 -1.17
N SER A 117 -5.73 0.15 -0.29
CA SER A 117 -6.47 -0.15 0.94
C SER A 117 -7.83 -0.77 0.63
N SER A 118 -8.48 -0.32 -0.44
CA SER A 118 -9.78 -0.87 -0.87
C SER A 118 -9.64 -2.30 -1.42
N GLU A 119 -8.59 -2.55 -2.20
CA GLU A 119 -8.28 -3.91 -2.71
C GLU A 119 -7.98 -4.88 -1.57
N VAL A 120 -7.14 -4.48 -0.61
CA VAL A 120 -6.80 -5.30 0.57
C VAL A 120 -8.03 -5.58 1.43
N MET A 121 -8.88 -4.58 1.65
CA MET A 121 -10.16 -4.75 2.36
C MET A 121 -11.12 -5.71 1.65
N GLY A 122 -11.01 -5.87 0.33
CA GLY A 122 -11.81 -6.84 -0.42
C GLY A 122 -11.36 -8.28 -0.25
N LEU A 123 -10.14 -8.50 0.27
CA LEU A 123 -9.56 -9.83 0.50
C LEU A 123 -9.79 -10.36 1.92
N ILE A 124 -10.08 -9.48 2.88
CA ILE A 124 -10.32 -9.79 4.32
C ILE A 124 -11.81 -9.93 4.59
#